data_AF-A0AAW4BN75-F1
#
_entry.id   AF-A0AAW4BN75-F1
#
_cell.length_a   1.000
_cell.length_b   1.000
_cell.length_c   1.000
_cell.angle_alpha   90.00
_cell.angle_beta   90.00
_cell.angle_gamma   90.00
#
_symmetry.space_group_name_H-M   'P 1'
#
loop_
_entity.id
_entity.type
_entity.pdbx_description
1 polymer ?
#
loop_
_entity_poly.entity_id
_entity_poly.type
_entity_poly.pdbx_seq_one_letter_code
_entity_poly.pdbx_strand_id
1 'polypeptide(L)'
;DIYQAGLTMYRMCVGSDEFKRQVDTFRELDGRLGHTFIQAVQAGDFPARNAFPAHIHNKVKNVITKCMSPDPDDRYMSAIEVVNDLSFVDESYFPWQYSIDDGVQKWEKNTSSNGKKCIEWHPDFSSVSYTISAGQVKKASSKYTKDRLT
;
A
#
# COMPACT_ATOMS: atom_id res chain seq x y z
N ASP A 1 -9.45 12.21 16.19
CA ASP A 1 -9.43 10.74 16.04
C ASP A 1 -9.41 10.24 14.60
N ILE A 2 -10.33 10.66 13.72
CA ILE A 2 -10.37 10.21 12.31
C ILE A 2 -9.04 10.39 11.58
N TYR A 3 -8.37 11.54 11.75
CA TYR A 3 -7.03 11.75 11.20
C TYR A 3 -6.02 10.71 11.69
N GLN A 4 -6.00 10.43 12.99
CA GLN A 4 -5.06 9.47 13.59
C GLN A 4 -5.36 8.03 13.17
N ALA A 5 -6.64 7.68 13.00
CA ALA A 5 -7.05 6.40 12.41
C ALA A 5 -6.56 6.29 10.96
N GLY A 6 -6.73 7.35 10.16
CA GLY A 6 -6.19 7.45 8.81
C GLY A 6 -4.66 7.26 8.77
N LEU A 7 -3.94 7.96 9.63
CA LEU A 7 -2.48 7.87 9.74
C LEU A 7 -2.02 6.46 10.13
N THR A 8 -2.76 5.81 11.04
CA THR A 8 -2.49 4.42 11.45
C THR A 8 -2.69 3.45 10.29
N MET A 9 -3.80 3.56 9.56
CA MET A 9 -4.06 2.72 8.38
C MET A 9 -3.02 2.97 7.27
N TYR A 10 -2.64 4.23 7.05
CA TYR A 10 -1.57 4.58 6.13
C TYR A 10 -0.27 3.85 6.47
N ARG A 11 0.16 3.90 7.74
CA ARG A 11 1.35 3.19 8.22
C ARG A 11 1.26 1.68 8.03
N MET A 12 0.07 1.08 8.19
CA MET A 12 -0.14 -0.34 7.91
C MET A 12 0.03 -0.66 6.42
N CYS A 13 -0.36 0.23 5.52
CA CYS A 13 -0.22 0.04 4.08
C CYS A 13 1.21 0.27 3.56
N VAL A 14 1.90 1.31 4.03
CA VAL A 14 3.26 1.64 3.55
C VAL A 14 4.37 0.90 4.30
N GLY A 15 4.06 0.37 5.49
CA GLY A 15 5.04 -0.23 6.39
C GLY A 15 5.63 0.76 7.40
N SER A 16 6.09 0.24 8.54
CA SER A 16 6.63 1.06 9.63
C SER A 16 7.95 1.75 9.26
N ASP A 17 8.80 1.10 8.47
CA ASP A 17 10.11 1.64 8.13
C ASP A 17 9.98 2.84 7.19
N GLU A 18 9.13 2.74 6.16
CA GLU A 18 8.83 3.85 5.26
C GLU A 18 8.15 5.01 5.99
N PHE A 19 7.18 4.71 6.86
CA PHE A 19 6.55 5.74 7.69
C PHE A 19 7.57 6.47 8.57
N LYS A 20 8.47 5.72 9.24
CA LYS A 20 9.53 6.31 10.07
C LYS A 20 10.49 7.14 9.24
N ARG A 21 10.90 6.67 8.07
CA ARG A 21 11.75 7.42 7.12
C ARG A 21 11.12 8.77 6.78
N GLN A 22 9.81 8.81 6.50
CA GLN A 22 9.08 10.05 6.24
C GLN A 22 8.99 10.97 7.46
N VAL A 23 8.83 10.44 8.66
CA VAL A 23 8.86 11.26 9.88
C VAL A 23 10.25 11.86 10.10
N ASP A 24 11.29 11.07 9.86
CA ASP A 24 12.67 11.45 10.10
C ASP A 24 13.14 12.58 9.15
N THR A 25 12.50 12.79 7.99
CA THR A 25 12.80 13.95 7.11
C THR A 25 12.45 15.30 7.73
N PHE A 26 11.61 15.32 8.77
CA PHE A 26 11.17 16.54 9.44
C PHE A 26 11.80 16.73 10.83
N ARG A 27 12.81 15.92 11.19
CA ARG A 27 13.56 16.13 12.43
C ARG A 27 14.49 17.33 12.31
N GLU A 28 14.45 18.18 13.32
CA GLU A 28 15.39 19.28 13.47
C GLU A 28 16.73 18.80 14.05
N LEU A 29 17.72 19.69 14.15
CA LEU A 29 19.08 19.36 14.62
C LEU A 29 19.11 18.77 16.03
N ASP A 30 18.12 19.09 16.86
CA ASP A 30 17.98 18.54 18.23
C ASP A 30 17.23 17.19 18.26
N GLY A 31 16.88 16.65 17.09
CA GLY A 31 16.17 15.38 16.92
C GLY A 31 14.66 15.46 17.16
N ARG A 32 14.09 16.62 17.48
CA ARG A 32 12.64 16.80 17.68
C ARG A 32 11.93 17.08 16.36
N LEU A 33 10.63 16.77 16.36
CA LEU A 33 9.71 17.28 15.35
C LEU A 33 9.34 18.70 15.78
N GLY A 34 9.59 19.66 14.90
CA GLY A 34 9.32 21.07 15.18
C GLY A 34 8.44 21.72 14.12
N HIS A 35 8.76 22.96 13.77
CA HIS A 35 7.86 23.82 13.02
C HIS A 35 7.60 23.30 11.59
N THR A 36 8.63 22.76 10.94
CA THR A 36 8.53 22.21 9.58
C THR A 36 7.59 21.01 9.51
N PHE A 37 7.59 20.15 10.52
CA PHE A 37 6.64 19.03 10.62
C PHE A 37 5.20 19.52 10.76
N ILE A 38 4.96 20.52 11.62
CA ILE A 38 3.64 21.10 11.82
C ILE A 38 3.11 21.70 10.52
N GLN A 39 3.94 22.46 9.80
CA GLN A 39 3.59 23.03 8.51
C GLN A 39 3.25 21.96 7.47
N ALA A 40 4.05 20.89 7.39
CA ALA A 40 3.80 19.79 6.46
C ALA A 40 2.49 19.05 6.76
N VAL A 41 2.15 18.87 8.04
CA VAL A 41 0.85 18.29 8.45
C VAL A 41 -0.30 19.22 8.07
N GLN A 42 -0.16 20.52 8.32
CA GLN A 42 -1.20 21.52 8.01
C GLN A 42 -1.40 21.73 6.50
N ALA A 43 -0.33 21.61 5.71
CA ALA A 43 -0.38 21.72 4.25
C ALA A 43 -0.86 20.41 3.57
N GLY A 44 -0.88 19.29 4.30
CA GLY A 44 -1.21 17.97 3.75
C GLY A 44 -0.06 17.27 3.02
N ASP A 45 1.15 17.83 3.11
CA ASP A 45 2.38 17.23 2.56
C ASP A 45 2.80 15.97 3.32
N PHE A 46 2.48 15.91 4.62
CA PHE A 46 2.73 14.74 5.46
C PHE A 46 1.46 13.93 5.77
N PRO A 47 1.53 12.58 5.77
CA PRO A 47 2.55 11.77 5.11
C PRO A 47 2.48 11.83 3.57
N ALA A 48 3.50 11.31 2.87
CA ALA A 48 3.55 11.35 1.41
C ALA A 48 2.44 10.47 0.78
N ARG A 49 1.39 11.08 0.21
CA ARG A 49 0.22 10.37 -0.34
C ARG A 49 0.54 9.50 -1.56
N ASN A 50 1.68 9.71 -2.21
CA ASN A 50 2.16 8.92 -3.35
C ASN A 50 3.00 7.69 -2.95
N ALA A 51 3.30 7.51 -1.65
CA ALA A 51 4.13 6.40 -1.17
C ALA A 51 3.37 5.08 -1.00
N PHE A 52 2.04 5.05 -1.24
CA PHE A 52 1.29 3.81 -1.21
C PHE A 52 1.86 2.80 -2.22
N PRO A 53 2.15 1.55 -1.79
CA PRO A 53 2.54 0.51 -2.72
C PRO A 53 1.49 0.28 -3.81
N ALA A 54 1.95 -0.12 -5.00
CA ALA A 54 1.10 -0.33 -6.17
C ALA A 54 -0.06 -1.32 -5.90
N HIS A 55 0.15 -2.27 -4.98
CA HIS A 55 -0.80 -3.33 -4.65
C HIS A 55 -1.94 -2.88 -3.72
N ILE A 56 -1.83 -1.72 -3.09
CA ILE A 56 -2.91 -1.20 -2.25
C ILE A 56 -4.04 -0.73 -3.16
N HIS A 57 -5.24 -1.26 -2.94
CA HIS A 57 -6.41 -0.96 -3.76
C HIS A 57 -6.78 0.53 -3.68
N ASN A 58 -7.17 1.14 -4.80
CA ASN A 58 -7.43 2.58 -4.86
C ASN A 58 -8.54 3.04 -3.90
N LYS A 59 -9.57 2.22 -3.68
CA LYS A 59 -10.62 2.52 -2.68
C LYS A 59 -10.03 2.65 -1.27
N VAL A 60 -9.09 1.77 -0.87
CA VAL A 60 -8.39 1.85 0.42
C VAL A 60 -7.57 3.15 0.49
N LYS A 61 -6.80 3.46 -0.56
CA LYS A 61 -6.02 4.71 -0.66
C LYS A 61 -6.91 5.95 -0.49
N ASN A 62 -8.08 5.96 -1.13
CA ASN A 62 -9.02 7.07 -1.09
C ASN A 62 -9.63 7.24 0.30
N VAL A 63 -10.04 6.15 0.97
CA VAL A 63 -10.55 6.21 2.34
C VAL A 63 -9.49 6.76 3.30
N ILE A 64 -8.28 6.24 3.23
CA ILE A 64 -7.17 6.68 4.08
C ILE A 64 -6.84 8.15 3.82
N THR A 65 -6.76 8.56 2.55
CA THR A 65 -6.50 9.95 2.17
C THR A 65 -7.57 10.89 2.71
N LYS A 66 -8.85 10.53 2.59
CA LYS A 66 -9.97 11.32 3.13
C LYS A 66 -9.90 11.45 4.65
N CYS A 67 -9.55 10.37 5.37
CA CYS A 67 -9.34 10.45 6.83
C CYS A 67 -8.25 11.47 7.20
N MET A 68 -7.20 11.57 6.39
CA MET A 68 -6.05 12.44 6.60
C MET A 68 -6.15 13.79 5.88
N SER A 69 -7.34 14.24 5.50
CA SER A 69 -7.50 15.58 4.90
C SER A 69 -7.03 16.66 5.89
N PRO A 70 -6.30 17.71 5.48
CA PRO A 70 -5.91 18.78 6.40
C PRO A 70 -7.10 19.54 6.97
N ASP A 71 -8.10 19.80 6.14
CA ASP A 71 -9.39 20.35 6.55
C ASP A 71 -10.20 19.28 7.31
N PRO A 72 -10.59 19.52 8.57
CA PRO A 72 -11.47 18.62 9.31
C PRO A 72 -12.82 18.36 8.64
N ASP A 73 -13.37 19.33 7.92
CA ASP A 73 -14.70 19.23 7.29
C ASP A 73 -14.69 18.30 6.06
N ASP A 74 -13.52 18.08 5.46
CA ASP A 74 -13.31 17.11 4.37
C ASP A 74 -13.15 15.67 4.86
N ARG A 75 -13.02 15.46 6.18
CA ARG A 75 -12.83 14.11 6.77
C ARG A 75 -14.18 13.39 6.90
N TYR A 76 -14.11 12.10 7.23
CA TYR A 76 -15.32 11.39 7.67
C TYR A 76 -15.81 11.95 9.00
N MET A 77 -17.12 12.01 9.17
CA MET A 77 -17.75 12.55 10.39
C MET A 77 -17.66 11.57 11.56
N SER A 78 -17.48 10.28 11.25
CA SER A 78 -17.47 9.23 12.25
C SER A 78 -16.65 8.02 11.80
N ALA A 79 -16.23 7.19 12.76
CA ALA A 79 -15.51 5.95 12.46
C ALA A 79 -16.38 4.94 11.70
N ILE A 80 -17.70 4.95 11.91
CA ILE A 80 -18.61 4.04 11.21
C ILE A 80 -18.68 4.35 9.71
N GLU A 81 -18.59 5.62 9.31
CA GLU A 81 -18.51 5.98 7.89
C GLU A 81 -17.22 5.47 7.24
N VAL A 82 -16.08 5.53 7.95
CA VAL A 82 -14.82 4.96 7.48
C VAL A 82 -14.97 3.46 7.23
N VAL A 83 -15.59 2.73 8.17
CA VAL A 83 -15.83 1.28 8.05
C VAL A 83 -16.77 0.96 6.88
N ASN A 84 -17.87 1.72 6.74
CA ASN A 84 -18.80 1.55 5.64
C ASN A 84 -18.10 1.74 4.28
N ASP A 85 -17.27 2.76 4.14
CA ASP A 85 -16.57 3.00 2.88
C ASP A 85 -15.49 1.96 2.57
N LEU A 86 -14.84 1.40 3.60
CA LEU A 86 -13.92 0.27 3.46
C LEU A 86 -14.63 -1.03 3.07
N SER A 87 -15.88 -1.22 3.49
CA SER A 87 -16.65 -2.45 3.19
C SER A 87 -16.93 -2.65 1.69
N PHE A 88 -16.83 -1.58 0.89
CA PHE A 88 -16.98 -1.66 -0.57
C PHE A 88 -15.71 -2.16 -1.29
N VAL A 89 -14.62 -2.46 -0.57
CA VAL A 89 -13.44 -3.10 -1.16
C VAL A 89 -13.76 -4.57 -1.41
N ASP A 90 -13.66 -4.99 -2.68
CA ASP A 90 -13.92 -6.37 -3.06
C ASP A 90 -12.93 -7.35 -2.38
N GLU A 91 -13.49 -8.31 -1.64
CA GLU A 91 -12.74 -9.34 -0.92
C GLU A 91 -11.89 -10.22 -1.86
N SER A 92 -12.19 -10.25 -3.16
CA SER A 92 -11.42 -11.00 -4.16
C SER A 92 -9.93 -10.62 -4.22
N TYR A 93 -9.59 -9.42 -3.75
CA TYR A 93 -8.23 -8.89 -3.65
C TYR A 93 -7.45 -9.34 -2.40
N PHE A 94 -8.12 -9.68 -1.29
CA PHE A 94 -7.47 -9.98 -0.01
C PHE A 94 -6.54 -11.21 0.01
N PRO A 95 -6.75 -12.26 -0.80
CA PRO A 95 -5.88 -13.43 -0.76
C PRO A 95 -4.47 -13.20 -1.35
N TRP A 96 -4.20 -12.03 -1.94
CA TRP A 96 -2.89 -11.70 -2.48
C TRP A 96 -1.95 -11.22 -1.38
N GLN A 97 -0.76 -11.79 -1.35
CA GLN A 97 0.33 -11.45 -0.43
C GLN A 97 1.45 -10.80 -1.22
N TYR A 98 1.98 -9.68 -0.73
CA TYR A 98 3.06 -8.94 -1.37
C TYR A 98 4.39 -9.15 -0.64
N SER A 99 5.46 -9.31 -1.40
CA SER A 99 6.83 -9.35 -0.90
C SER A 99 7.80 -8.72 -1.89
N ILE A 100 8.99 -8.35 -1.42
CA ILE A 100 10.09 -7.88 -2.26
C ILE A 100 11.30 -8.77 -1.96
N ASP A 101 11.96 -9.26 -3.00
CA ASP A 101 13.19 -10.07 -2.92
C ASP A 101 14.16 -9.64 -4.02
N ASP A 102 15.38 -9.21 -3.66
CA ASP A 102 16.40 -8.67 -4.59
C ASP A 102 15.85 -7.63 -5.60
N GLY A 103 14.98 -6.74 -5.13
CA GLY A 103 14.31 -5.73 -5.96
C GLY A 103 13.17 -6.26 -6.85
N VAL A 104 12.94 -7.58 -6.89
CA VAL A 104 11.79 -8.19 -7.54
C VAL A 104 10.58 -8.07 -6.63
N GLN A 105 9.57 -7.37 -7.11
CA GLN A 105 8.28 -7.26 -6.45
C GLN A 105 7.44 -8.47 -6.79
N LYS A 106 6.91 -9.15 -5.77
CA LYS A 106 6.21 -10.42 -5.94
C LYS A 106 4.84 -10.40 -5.26
N TRP A 107 3.85 -10.94 -5.96
CA TRP A 107 2.51 -11.18 -5.47
C TRP A 107 2.18 -12.65 -5.54
N GLU A 108 1.72 -13.22 -4.43
CA GLU A 108 1.31 -14.62 -4.36
C GLU A 108 -0.12 -14.74 -3.81
N LYS A 109 -0.92 -15.61 -4.43
CA LYS A 109 -2.25 -15.98 -3.94
C LYS A 109 -2.37 -17.49 -3.90
N ASN A 110 -2.73 -18.03 -2.74
CA ASN A 110 -3.05 -19.45 -2.61
C ASN A 110 -4.29 -19.80 -3.44
N THR A 111 -4.27 -20.99 -4.02
CA THR A 111 -5.41 -21.57 -4.75
C THR A 111 -6.06 -22.64 -3.89
N SER A 112 -7.32 -22.98 -4.21
CA SER A 112 -8.07 -24.04 -3.51
C SER A 112 -7.43 -25.43 -3.61
N SER A 113 -6.52 -25.65 -4.57
CA SER A 113 -5.86 -26.93 -4.82
C SER A 113 -4.43 -27.01 -4.26
N ASN A 114 -4.13 -26.32 -3.14
CA ASN A 114 -2.79 -26.23 -2.54
C ASN A 114 -1.68 -25.71 -3.47
N GLY A 115 -2.05 -25.09 -4.61
CA GLY A 115 -1.12 -24.40 -5.50
C GLY A 115 -1.08 -22.89 -5.23
N LYS A 116 -0.21 -22.17 -5.93
CA LYS A 116 -0.10 -20.70 -5.87
C LYS A 116 -0.22 -20.08 -7.25
N LYS A 117 -0.87 -18.92 -7.34
CA LYS A 117 -0.73 -17.98 -8.46
C LYS A 117 0.29 -16.92 -8.07
N CYS A 118 1.23 -16.64 -8.96
CA CYS A 118 2.33 -15.72 -8.72
C CYS A 118 2.40 -14.69 -9.83
N ILE A 119 2.70 -13.44 -9.46
CA ILE A 119 3.05 -12.36 -10.38
C ILE A 119 4.35 -11.75 -9.84
N GLU A 120 5.32 -11.54 -10.72
CA GLU A 120 6.59 -10.91 -10.43
C GLU A 120 6.75 -9.68 -11.33
N TRP A 121 7.29 -8.61 -10.76
CA TRP A 121 7.71 -7.40 -11.47
C TRP A 121 9.18 -7.16 -11.15
N HIS A 122 10.00 -7.17 -12.19
CA HIS A 122 11.45 -7.06 -12.11
C HIS A 122 11.93 -5.62 -12.28
N PRO A 123 13.14 -5.29 -11.80
CA PRO A 123 13.75 -3.97 -11.94
C PRO A 123 13.94 -3.49 -13.38
N ASP A 124 14.04 -4.41 -14.35
CA ASP A 124 14.16 -4.13 -15.78
C ASP A 124 12.83 -3.78 -16.46
N PHE A 125 11.76 -3.58 -15.67
CA PHE A 125 10.39 -3.33 -16.11
C PHE A 125 9.72 -4.52 -16.82
N SER A 126 10.29 -5.72 -16.72
CA SER A 126 9.62 -6.95 -17.12
C SER A 126 8.68 -7.48 -16.03
N SER A 127 7.74 -8.32 -16.44
CA SER A 127 6.83 -9.02 -15.53
C SER A 127 6.66 -10.46 -15.93
N VAL A 128 6.47 -11.34 -14.94
CA VAL A 128 6.22 -12.76 -15.15
C VAL A 128 5.01 -13.18 -14.34
N SER A 129 4.09 -13.91 -14.95
CA SER A 129 3.00 -14.56 -14.23
C SER A 129 3.07 -16.07 -14.38
N TYR A 130 2.86 -16.80 -13.28
CA TYR A 130 2.94 -18.25 -13.29
C TYR A 130 2.07 -18.88 -12.20
N THR A 131 1.82 -20.18 -12.33
CA THR A 131 1.17 -21.00 -11.31
C THR A 131 2.14 -22.06 -10.82
N ILE A 132 2.12 -22.35 -9.52
CA ILE A 132 2.82 -23.45 -8.88
C ILE A 132 1.76 -24.47 -8.44
N SER A 133 1.81 -25.72 -8.92
CA SER A 133 0.96 -26.80 -8.40
C SER A 133 1.58 -27.47 -7.16
N ALA A 134 0.78 -28.21 -6.39
CA ALA A 134 1.31 -29.15 -5.40
C ALA A 134 2.26 -30.13 -6.13
N GLY A 135 3.57 -30.00 -5.92
CA GLY A 135 4.62 -30.71 -6.69
C GLY A 135 5.57 -29.86 -7.55
N GLN A 136 5.66 -28.54 -7.30
CA GLN A 136 6.71 -27.60 -7.77
C GLN A 136 6.77 -27.21 -9.26
N VAL A 137 5.95 -27.77 -10.16
CA VAL A 137 5.98 -27.36 -11.58
C VAL A 137 5.49 -25.92 -11.73
N LYS A 138 6.40 -25.02 -12.14
CA LYS A 138 6.06 -23.64 -12.55
C LYS A 138 5.48 -23.66 -13.96
N LYS A 139 4.22 -23.25 -14.12
CA LYS A 139 3.60 -23.04 -15.42
C LYS A 139 3.42 -21.56 -15.69
N ALA A 140 4.18 -21.02 -16.64
CA ALA A 140 4.03 -19.63 -17.07
C ALA A 140 2.66 -19.37 -17.70
N SER A 141 2.13 -18.18 -17.49
CA SER A 141 0.89 -17.67 -18.07
C SER A 141 1.23 -16.46 -18.94
N SER A 142 0.91 -16.52 -20.24
CA SER A 142 1.26 -15.47 -21.21
C SER A 142 0.50 -14.16 -20.99
N LYS A 143 -0.65 -14.17 -20.30
CA LYS A 143 -1.53 -13.00 -20.19
C LYS A 143 -0.88 -11.81 -19.47
N TYR A 144 -0.06 -12.09 -18.44
CA TYR A 144 0.58 -11.06 -17.61
C TYR A 144 2.10 -11.23 -17.55
N THR A 145 2.67 -12.02 -18.47
CA THR A 145 4.12 -12.06 -18.69
C THR A 145 4.43 -11.09 -19.83
N LYS A 146 5.18 -10.04 -19.54
CA LYS A 146 5.55 -9.01 -20.52
C LYS A 146 7.02 -8.63 -20.35
N ASP A 147 7.73 -8.51 -21.46
CA ASP A 147 9.16 -8.13 -21.47
C ASP A 147 9.37 -6.66 -21.10
N ARG A 148 8.34 -5.81 -21.30
CA ARG A 148 8.36 -4.41 -20.88
C ARG A 148 6.95 -3.91 -20.60
N LEU A 149 6.73 -3.42 -19.38
CA LEU A 149 5.52 -2.69 -19.01
C LEU A 149 5.70 -1.21 -19.39
N THR A 150 4.86 -0.72 -20.31
CA THR A 150 4.71 0.71 -20.64
C THR A 150 3.71 1.38 -19.71
#